data_AF-A0A9P8LFA9-F1
#
_entry.id   AF-A0A9P8LFA9-F1
#
_cell.length_a   1.000
_cell.length_b   1.000
_cell.length_c   1.000
_cell.angle_alpha   90.00
_cell.angle_beta   90.00
_cell.angle_gamma   90.00
#
_symmetry.space_group_name_H-M   'P 1'
#
loop_
_entity.id
_entity.type
_entity.pdbx_description
1 polymer ?
#
loop_
_entity_poly.entity_id
_entity_poly.type
_entity_poly.pdbx_seq_one_letter_code
_entity_poly.pdbx_strand_id
1 'polypeptide(L)'
;MAGQGQAIGIPGPLHFWQKSTTAYAKIAILYGRGPSYTHEDVVWHTWGEICDLYFPKFATQPDGPRWSIDREAYRGFAQNVSHSKPDLIAIKLIPAPQPPNLLLPYFHSRDYAWIECKPAAEDSPSGWKRVLLEAKGRLEIAHPNRAVHLVIAVGWKCMFFLWDPSRNRQPRHFLRSSNSDENWIIDARISSALDGPWLDQNTGQIKPELAMTLDCFANEVVNGEVVLKNRAHLNAIENTLIGIQYDVRIQGLNPIHF
;
A
#
# COMPACT_ATOMS: atom_id res chain seq x y z
N MET A 1 3.28 30.33 -44.31
CA MET A 1 4.65 30.24 -43.75
C MET A 1 4.53 30.46 -42.25
N ALA A 2 5.01 29.47 -41.48
CA ALA A 2 5.30 29.43 -40.04
C ALA A 2 4.22 29.99 -39.08
N GLY A 3 3.66 29.24 -38.14
CA GLY A 3 4.09 28.01 -37.48
C GLY A 3 3.60 28.13 -36.05
N GLN A 4 2.42 27.55 -35.75
CA GLN A 4 1.90 27.49 -34.39
C GLN A 4 2.83 26.59 -33.57
N GLY A 5 3.50 27.19 -32.59
CA GLY A 5 4.24 26.44 -31.58
C GLY A 5 3.26 25.61 -30.77
N GLN A 6 3.17 24.32 -31.09
CA GLN A 6 2.70 23.32 -30.14
C GLN A 6 3.67 23.37 -28.97
N ALA A 7 3.22 23.94 -27.84
CA ALA A 7 3.78 23.59 -26.56
C ALA A 7 3.56 22.08 -26.40
N ILE A 8 4.64 21.31 -26.57
CA ILE A 8 4.68 19.90 -26.24
C ILE A 8 4.52 19.84 -24.71
N GLY A 9 3.27 19.76 -24.26
CA GLY A 9 2.95 19.52 -22.87
C GLY A 9 3.50 18.14 -22.52
N ILE A 10 4.51 18.10 -21.68
CA ILE A 10 4.94 16.88 -21.00
C ILE A 10 3.66 16.28 -20.38
N PRO A 11 3.27 15.03 -20.74
CA PRO A 11 2.11 14.41 -20.11
C PRO A 11 2.31 14.44 -18.60
N GLY A 12 1.35 15.01 -17.87
CA GLY A 12 1.34 14.91 -16.41
C GLY A 12 1.35 13.43 -15.98
N PRO A 13 1.68 13.14 -14.70
CA PRO A 13 1.66 11.77 -14.21
C PRO A 13 0.30 11.11 -14.51
N LEU A 14 0.35 9.89 -15.08
CA LEU A 14 -0.83 9.08 -15.37
C LEU A 14 -1.47 8.68 -14.04
N HIS A 15 -2.69 9.13 -13.78
CA HIS A 15 -3.40 8.73 -12.57
C HIS A 15 -3.90 7.30 -12.70
N PHE A 16 -3.72 6.46 -11.67
CA PHE A 16 -4.23 5.07 -11.66
C PHE A 16 -5.75 4.99 -11.87
N TRP A 17 -6.46 6.09 -11.60
CA TRP A 17 -7.90 6.23 -11.74
C TRP A 17 -8.33 6.90 -13.05
N GLN A 18 -7.41 7.09 -14.01
CA GLN A 18 -7.75 7.44 -15.40
C GLN A 18 -8.21 6.20 -16.18
N LYS A 19 -9.28 6.36 -16.96
CA LYS A 19 -9.90 5.29 -17.77
C LYS A 19 -8.96 4.59 -18.75
N SER A 20 -7.88 5.24 -19.15
CA SER A 20 -6.87 4.71 -20.07
C SER A 20 -5.87 3.74 -19.43
N THR A 21 -5.88 3.59 -18.10
CA THR A 21 -4.92 2.76 -17.38
C THR A 21 -5.44 1.34 -17.12
N THR A 22 -4.52 0.38 -17.02
CA THR A 22 -4.86 -1.00 -16.60
C THR A 22 -5.36 -1.05 -15.15
N ALA A 23 -4.82 -0.18 -14.29
CA ALA A 23 -5.27 -0.01 -12.91
C ALA A 23 -6.77 0.32 -12.82
N TYR A 24 -7.26 1.29 -13.60
CA TYR A 24 -8.69 1.62 -13.64
C TYR A 24 -9.55 0.40 -14.03
N ALA A 25 -9.12 -0.39 -15.02
CA ALA A 25 -9.84 -1.60 -15.43
C ALA A 25 -9.88 -2.67 -14.31
N LYS A 26 -8.80 -2.84 -13.54
CA LYS A 26 -8.81 -3.76 -12.39
C LYS A 26 -9.67 -3.26 -11.24
N ILE A 27 -9.65 -1.95 -10.96
CA ILE A 27 -10.54 -1.34 -9.96
C ILE A 27 -12.00 -1.57 -10.36
N ALA A 28 -12.35 -1.54 -11.65
CA ALA A 28 -13.70 -1.83 -12.12
C ALA A 28 -14.10 -3.29 -11.87
N ILE A 29 -13.18 -4.24 -12.07
CA ILE A 29 -13.41 -5.66 -11.75
C ILE A 29 -13.63 -5.84 -10.24
N LEU A 30 -12.78 -5.22 -9.41
CA LEU A 30 -12.92 -5.24 -7.96
C LEU A 30 -14.27 -4.67 -7.51
N TYR A 31 -14.65 -3.52 -8.04
CA TYR A 31 -15.95 -2.88 -7.77
C TYR A 31 -17.11 -3.80 -8.16
N GLY A 32 -17.02 -4.45 -9.32
CA GLY A 32 -18.02 -5.39 -9.81
C GLY A 32 -18.18 -6.66 -8.96
N ARG A 33 -17.18 -7.03 -8.14
CA ARG A 33 -17.31 -8.15 -7.19
C ARG A 33 -18.17 -7.80 -5.96
N GLY A 34 -18.19 -6.53 -5.57
CA GLY A 34 -19.00 -6.04 -4.46
C GLY A 34 -18.49 -6.38 -3.06
N PRO A 35 -19.21 -5.96 -2.02
CA PRO A 35 -18.75 -5.99 -0.62
C PRO A 35 -18.73 -7.39 0.00
N SER A 36 -19.43 -8.36 -0.57
CA SER A 36 -19.48 -9.75 -0.10
C SER A 36 -18.37 -10.62 -0.70
N TYR A 37 -17.46 -10.05 -1.48
CA TYR A 37 -16.38 -10.81 -2.10
C TYR A 37 -15.45 -11.40 -1.04
N THR A 38 -15.19 -12.71 -1.14
CA THR A 38 -14.47 -13.50 -0.13
C THR A 38 -13.07 -13.95 -0.56
N HIS A 39 -12.63 -13.62 -1.78
CA HIS A 39 -11.32 -14.01 -2.29
C HIS A 39 -10.37 -12.82 -2.38
N GLU A 40 -9.09 -13.05 -2.11
CA GLU A 40 -8.05 -12.02 -2.13
C GLU A 40 -7.59 -11.67 -3.55
N ASP A 41 -7.95 -12.50 -4.53
CA ASP A 41 -7.37 -12.54 -5.87
C ASP A 41 -7.49 -11.23 -6.64
N VAL A 42 -8.70 -10.67 -6.67
CA VAL A 42 -8.97 -9.43 -7.38
C VAL A 42 -8.32 -8.24 -6.68
N VAL A 43 -8.16 -8.29 -5.35
CA VAL A 43 -7.55 -7.21 -4.57
C VAL A 43 -6.07 -7.10 -4.88
N TRP A 44 -5.31 -8.20 -4.81
CA TRP A 44 -3.88 -8.14 -5.14
C TRP A 44 -3.63 -7.87 -6.63
N HIS A 45 -4.48 -8.37 -7.54
CA HIS A 45 -4.38 -7.97 -8.95
C HIS A 45 -4.56 -6.47 -9.15
N THR A 46 -5.51 -5.86 -8.41
CA THR A 46 -5.78 -4.42 -8.49
C THR A 46 -4.61 -3.62 -7.95
N TRP A 47 -4.10 -3.97 -6.77
CA TRP A 47 -2.95 -3.29 -6.18
C TRP A 47 -1.66 -3.50 -6.98
N GLY A 48 -1.47 -4.66 -7.60
CA GLY A 48 -0.35 -4.91 -8.51
C GLY A 48 -0.30 -3.90 -9.66
N GLU A 49 -1.43 -3.70 -10.36
CA GLU A 49 -1.50 -2.74 -11.47
C GLU A 49 -1.41 -1.27 -10.99
N ILE A 50 -1.98 -0.95 -9.83
CA ILE A 50 -1.82 0.40 -9.23
C ILE A 50 -0.34 0.64 -8.96
N CYS A 51 0.36 -0.30 -8.31
CA CYS A 51 1.76 -0.15 -7.96
C CYS A 51 2.68 -0.15 -9.19
N ASP A 52 2.40 -0.93 -10.23
CA ASP A 52 3.20 -0.97 -11.47
C ASP A 52 3.28 0.43 -12.15
N LEU A 53 2.28 1.31 -11.93
CA LEU A 53 2.31 2.69 -12.42
C LEU A 53 3.30 3.60 -11.67
N TYR A 54 3.44 3.40 -10.35
CA TYR A 54 4.24 4.29 -9.49
C TYR A 54 5.63 3.73 -9.15
N PHE A 55 5.85 2.43 -9.31
CA PHE A 55 7.10 1.74 -9.00
C PHE A 55 7.66 1.06 -10.25
N PRO A 56 8.31 1.83 -11.14
CA PRO A 56 8.70 1.32 -12.45
C PRO A 56 9.84 0.30 -12.36
N LYS A 57 9.70 -0.78 -13.13
CA LYS A 57 10.72 -1.85 -13.27
C LYS A 57 11.97 -1.39 -13.99
N PHE A 58 11.83 -0.35 -14.82
CA PHE A 58 12.90 0.27 -15.58
C PHE A 58 13.11 1.70 -15.11
N ALA A 59 14.35 2.07 -14.85
CA ALA A 59 14.71 3.44 -14.51
C ALA A 59 14.79 4.28 -15.79
N THR A 60 14.43 5.56 -15.69
CA THR A 60 14.59 6.54 -16.79
C THR A 60 16.05 6.84 -17.07
N GLN A 61 16.93 6.70 -16.06
CA GLN A 61 18.38 6.82 -16.17
C GLN A 61 19.05 5.47 -15.86
N PRO A 62 20.22 5.15 -16.47
CA PRO A 62 20.89 3.85 -16.28
C PRO A 62 21.19 3.48 -14.81
N ASP A 63 21.38 4.49 -13.95
CA ASP A 63 21.69 4.39 -12.53
C ASP A 63 20.50 4.73 -11.61
N GLY A 64 19.32 5.00 -12.19
CA GLY A 64 18.13 5.33 -11.43
C GLY A 64 17.55 4.14 -10.65
N PRO A 65 16.66 4.41 -9.67
CA PRO A 65 16.02 3.36 -8.88
C PRO A 65 15.12 2.49 -9.76
N ARG A 66 15.16 1.18 -9.52
CA ARG A 66 14.33 0.18 -10.19
C ARG A 66 13.56 -0.60 -9.15
N TRP A 67 12.32 -0.95 -9.46
CA TRP A 67 11.45 -1.64 -8.50
C TRP A 67 11.02 -3.01 -9.02
N SER A 68 10.86 -3.99 -8.13
CA SER A 68 10.05 -5.17 -8.39
C SER A 68 8.78 -5.10 -7.54
N ILE A 69 7.71 -5.69 -8.08
CA ILE A 69 6.43 -5.85 -7.41
C ILE A 69 6.17 -7.34 -7.40
N ASP A 70 6.44 -7.95 -6.25
CA ASP A 70 6.43 -9.39 -6.11
C ASP A 70 5.18 -9.80 -5.33
N ARG A 71 4.42 -10.74 -5.89
CA ARG A 71 3.32 -11.39 -5.19
C ARG A 71 3.89 -12.51 -4.34
N GLU A 72 3.64 -12.48 -3.05
CA GLU A 72 4.29 -13.38 -2.11
C GLU A 72 3.32 -14.03 -1.15
N ALA A 73 3.69 -15.23 -0.71
CA ALA A 73 3.08 -15.88 0.44
C ALA A 73 3.78 -15.45 1.73
N TYR A 74 3.34 -16.01 2.86
CA TYR A 74 3.98 -15.79 4.15
C TYR A 74 5.48 -16.10 4.11
N ARG A 75 6.31 -15.16 4.57
CA ARG A 75 7.74 -15.39 4.78
C ARG A 75 7.96 -15.97 6.16
N GLY A 76 8.50 -17.20 6.23
CA GLY A 76 8.74 -17.93 7.46
C GLY A 76 8.05 -19.29 7.47
N PHE A 77 8.12 -20.00 8.60
CA PHE A 77 7.50 -21.31 8.72
C PHE A 77 5.97 -21.18 8.72
N ALA A 78 5.35 -21.61 7.61
CA ALA A 78 3.91 -21.67 7.47
C ALA A 78 3.32 -22.62 8.52
N GLN A 79 2.75 -22.08 9.59
CA GLN A 79 2.07 -22.88 10.62
C GLN A 79 0.73 -23.43 10.14
N ASN A 80 0.10 -22.83 9.12
CA ASN A 80 -1.20 -23.22 8.58
C ASN A 80 -1.27 -23.04 7.05
N VAL A 81 -2.23 -23.71 6.39
CA VAL A 81 -2.46 -23.62 4.93
C VAL A 81 -2.83 -22.21 4.47
N SER A 82 -3.44 -21.38 5.32
CA SER A 82 -3.70 -19.97 5.00
C SER A 82 -2.41 -19.18 4.75
N HIS A 83 -1.27 -19.62 5.29
CA HIS A 83 0.02 -18.94 5.15
C HIS A 83 0.71 -19.24 3.81
N SER A 84 0.25 -20.24 3.05
CA SER A 84 0.78 -20.50 1.69
C SER A 84 0.08 -19.69 0.61
N LYS A 85 -1.02 -18.98 0.95
CA LYS A 85 -1.73 -18.12 0.00
C LYS A 85 -0.87 -16.89 -0.31
N PRO A 86 -0.67 -16.55 -1.59
CA PRO A 86 0.03 -15.34 -1.95
C PRO A 86 -0.95 -14.15 -1.94
N ASP A 87 -1.22 -13.63 -0.76
CA ASP A 87 -2.14 -12.51 -0.48
C ASP A 87 -1.39 -11.22 -0.09
N LEU A 88 -0.08 -11.20 -0.34
CA LEU A 88 0.82 -10.08 -0.10
C LEU A 88 1.41 -9.59 -1.42
N ILE A 89 1.59 -8.28 -1.52
CA ILE A 89 2.47 -7.64 -2.51
C ILE A 89 3.65 -7.01 -1.77
N ALA A 90 4.87 -7.41 -2.13
CA ALA A 90 6.11 -6.79 -1.68
C ALA A 90 6.66 -5.91 -2.80
N ILE A 91 6.81 -4.61 -2.54
CA ILE A 91 7.48 -3.66 -3.42
C ILE A 91 8.94 -3.60 -3.01
N LYS A 92 9.87 -3.96 -3.91
CA LYS A 92 11.29 -4.04 -3.59
C LYS A 92 12.12 -3.12 -4.48
N LEU A 93 13.05 -2.39 -3.87
CA LEU A 93 14.09 -1.66 -4.57
C LEU A 93 15.16 -2.65 -5.06
N ILE A 94 15.39 -2.66 -6.36
CA ILE A 94 16.48 -3.39 -7.00
C ILE A 94 17.71 -2.47 -7.03
N PRO A 95 18.88 -2.92 -6.57
CA PRO A 95 20.10 -2.10 -6.60
C PRO A 95 20.43 -1.68 -8.03
N ALA A 96 20.97 -0.46 -8.18
CA ALA A 96 21.64 -0.09 -9.42
C ALA A 96 22.89 -0.97 -9.61
N PRO A 97 23.32 -1.24 -10.86
CA PRO A 97 24.59 -1.91 -11.12
C PRO A 97 25.71 -1.12 -10.45
N GLN A 98 26.46 -1.74 -9.54
CA GLN A 98 27.60 -1.07 -8.91
C GLN A 98 28.74 -0.92 -9.91
N PRO A 99 29.44 0.24 -9.95
CA PRO A 99 30.72 0.34 -10.62
C PRO A 99 31.69 -0.69 -10.02
N PRO A 100 32.56 -1.33 -10.83
CA PRO A 100 33.46 -2.41 -10.38
C PRO A 100 34.41 -2.06 -9.22
N ASN A 101 34.48 -0.78 -8.83
CA ASN A 101 35.44 -0.24 -7.88
C ASN A 101 34.84 0.04 -6.49
N LEU A 102 33.55 -0.19 -6.28
CA LEU A 102 32.85 0.09 -5.01
C LEU A 102 32.49 -1.22 -4.30
N LEU A 103 33.17 -1.51 -3.19
CA LEU A 103 32.88 -2.63 -2.29
C LEU A 103 31.78 -2.26 -1.28
N LEU A 104 30.60 -1.86 -1.76
CA LEU A 104 29.44 -1.70 -0.88
C LEU A 104 28.75 -3.07 -0.72
N PRO A 105 28.18 -3.40 0.45
CA PRO A 105 27.49 -4.67 0.64
C PRO A 105 26.41 -4.88 -0.43
N TYR A 106 26.59 -5.95 -1.21
CA TYR A 106 25.68 -6.35 -2.28
C TYR A 106 24.38 -6.89 -1.66
N PHE A 107 23.24 -6.30 -2.00
CA PHE A 107 21.93 -6.88 -1.71
C PHE A 107 21.24 -7.23 -3.03
N HIS A 108 20.44 -8.30 -3.07
CA HIS A 108 19.73 -8.68 -4.29
C HIS A 108 18.52 -7.77 -4.55
N SER A 109 17.79 -7.43 -3.50
CA SER A 109 16.68 -6.48 -3.50
C SER A 109 16.31 -6.11 -2.06
N ARG A 110 15.63 -4.97 -1.87
CA ARG A 110 15.24 -4.44 -0.56
C ARG A 110 13.76 -4.08 -0.55
N ASP A 111 12.99 -4.68 0.34
CA ASP A 111 11.57 -4.35 0.50
C ASP A 111 11.36 -2.90 0.93
N TYR A 112 10.29 -2.28 0.47
CA TYR A 112 10.08 -0.86 0.66
C TYR A 112 8.64 -0.56 1.03
N ALA A 113 7.72 -1.27 0.38
CA ALA A 113 6.33 -1.31 0.79
C ALA A 113 5.86 -2.77 0.87
N TRP A 114 4.95 -2.99 1.80
CA TRP A 114 4.32 -4.26 2.12
C TRP A 114 2.81 -4.05 2.06
N ILE A 115 2.11 -4.74 1.18
CA ILE A 115 0.66 -4.56 0.99
C ILE A 115 -0.06 -5.86 1.33
N GLU A 116 -0.79 -5.87 2.44
CA GLU A 116 -1.70 -6.96 2.77
C GLU A 116 -2.98 -6.81 1.96
N CYS A 117 -3.26 -7.77 1.07
CA CYS A 117 -4.44 -7.77 0.21
C CYS A 117 -5.47 -8.77 0.74
N LYS A 118 -6.62 -8.26 1.19
CA LYS A 118 -7.66 -9.03 1.87
C LYS A 118 -9.01 -8.81 1.21
N PRO A 119 -9.90 -9.81 1.27
CA PRO A 119 -11.17 -9.75 0.56
C PRO A 119 -12.10 -8.69 1.18
N ALA A 120 -13.09 -8.22 0.42
CA ALA A 120 -14.04 -7.21 0.90
C ALA A 120 -14.85 -7.68 2.12
N ALA A 121 -15.03 -8.99 2.29
CA ALA A 121 -15.66 -9.59 3.47
C ALA A 121 -14.92 -9.30 4.80
N GLU A 122 -13.65 -8.88 4.75
CA GLU A 122 -12.89 -8.44 5.93
C GLU A 122 -13.15 -6.96 6.31
N ASP A 123 -13.99 -6.23 5.57
CA ASP A 123 -14.32 -4.82 5.84
C ASP A 123 -15.31 -4.69 7.02
N SER A 124 -14.83 -5.08 8.19
CA SER A 124 -15.50 -4.97 9.48
C SER A 124 -14.45 -4.75 10.58
N PRO A 125 -14.79 -4.14 11.72
CA PRO A 125 -13.79 -3.89 12.76
C PRO A 125 -13.00 -5.14 13.18
N SER A 126 -13.65 -6.29 13.29
CA SER A 126 -13.00 -7.56 13.62
C SER A 126 -12.13 -8.10 12.48
N GLY A 127 -12.53 -7.90 11.22
CA GLY A 127 -11.72 -8.21 10.05
C GLY A 127 -10.44 -7.37 10.02
N TRP A 128 -10.55 -6.05 10.08
CA TRP A 128 -9.40 -5.14 10.17
C TRP A 128 -8.45 -5.48 11.33
N LYS A 129 -8.98 -5.83 12.51
CA LYS A 129 -8.17 -6.34 13.64
C LYS A 129 -7.36 -7.57 13.23
N ARG A 130 -8.01 -8.55 12.60
CA ARG A 130 -7.37 -9.81 12.17
C ARG A 130 -6.27 -9.54 11.16
N VAL A 131 -6.52 -8.67 10.18
CA VAL A 131 -5.55 -8.30 9.14
C VAL A 131 -4.34 -7.61 9.75
N LEU A 132 -4.53 -6.65 10.67
CA LEU A 132 -3.41 -5.98 11.36
C LEU A 132 -2.60 -6.94 12.23
N LEU A 133 -3.25 -7.88 12.91
CA LEU A 133 -2.58 -8.90 13.71
C LEU A 133 -1.76 -9.86 12.84
N GLU A 134 -2.31 -10.24 11.69
CA GLU A 134 -1.63 -11.07 10.70
C GLU A 134 -0.43 -10.35 10.09
N ALA A 135 -0.61 -9.09 9.69
CA ALA A 135 0.45 -8.22 9.19
C ALA A 135 1.60 -8.13 10.20
N LYS A 136 1.29 -7.86 11.48
CA LYS A 136 2.28 -7.86 12.56
C LYS A 136 3.07 -9.17 12.59
N GLY A 137 2.39 -10.32 12.63
CA GLY A 137 3.05 -11.62 12.70
C GLY A 137 3.98 -11.89 11.52
N ARG A 138 3.60 -11.48 10.32
CA ARG A 138 4.42 -11.57 9.10
C ARG A 138 5.62 -10.62 9.14
N LEU A 139 5.39 -9.36 9.47
CA LEU A 139 6.40 -8.30 9.49
C LEU A 139 7.43 -8.50 10.59
N GLU A 140 7.04 -9.07 11.73
CA GLU A 140 7.97 -9.41 12.82
C GLU A 140 9.03 -10.44 12.39
N ILE A 141 8.68 -11.33 11.46
CA ILE A 141 9.61 -12.32 10.89
C ILE A 141 10.34 -11.76 9.67
N ALA A 142 9.63 -11.11 8.75
CA ALA A 142 10.20 -10.59 7.50
C ALA A 142 11.09 -9.35 7.72
N HIS A 143 10.76 -8.53 8.72
CA HIS A 143 11.42 -7.25 8.99
C HIS A 143 11.63 -7.03 10.50
N PRO A 144 12.38 -7.90 11.19
CA PRO A 144 12.57 -7.82 12.65
C PRO A 144 13.32 -6.55 13.08
N ASN A 145 14.16 -6.00 12.20
CA ASN A 145 15.10 -4.93 12.52
C ASN A 145 15.04 -3.75 11.55
N ARG A 146 14.03 -3.69 10.67
CA ARG A 146 13.94 -2.65 9.64
C ARG A 146 12.51 -2.16 9.48
N ALA A 147 12.38 -0.86 9.23
CA ALA A 147 11.09 -0.27 8.90
C ALA A 147 10.68 -0.61 7.46
N VAL A 148 9.38 -0.69 7.21
CA VAL A 148 8.79 -0.83 5.87
C VAL A 148 7.44 -0.13 5.84
N HIS A 149 7.09 0.50 4.71
CA HIS A 149 5.75 1.02 4.54
C HIS A 149 4.76 -0.14 4.51
N LEU A 150 3.65 -0.01 5.22
CA LEU A 150 2.61 -1.03 5.30
C LEU A 150 1.32 -0.46 4.73
N VAL A 151 0.75 -1.11 3.74
CA VAL A 151 -0.58 -0.82 3.21
C VAL A 151 -1.49 -1.97 3.58
N ILE A 152 -2.60 -1.68 4.22
CA ILE A 152 -3.64 -2.67 4.48
C ILE A 152 -4.76 -2.41 3.48
N ALA A 153 -4.93 -3.31 2.52
CA ALA A 153 -5.93 -3.23 1.45
C ALA A 153 -7.02 -4.28 1.67
N VAL A 154 -8.23 -3.83 1.98
CA VAL A 154 -9.40 -4.67 2.26
C VAL A 154 -10.49 -4.36 1.25
N GLY A 155 -10.66 -5.24 0.26
CA GLY A 155 -11.52 -4.97 -0.88
C GLY A 155 -11.14 -3.64 -1.54
N TRP A 156 -12.11 -2.73 -1.64
CA TRP A 156 -11.94 -1.38 -2.15
C TRP A 156 -11.40 -0.34 -1.15
N LYS A 157 -11.17 -0.70 0.11
CA LYS A 157 -10.66 0.24 1.13
C LYS A 157 -9.20 0.01 1.42
N CYS A 158 -8.51 1.05 1.83
CA CYS A 158 -7.13 0.94 2.28
C CYS A 158 -6.76 1.93 3.38
N MET A 159 -5.73 1.55 4.13
CA MET A 159 -5.07 2.37 5.15
C MET A 159 -3.56 2.24 5.00
N PHE A 160 -2.84 3.30 5.36
CA PHE A 160 -1.39 3.38 5.24
C PHE A 160 -0.73 3.49 6.62
N PHE A 161 0.25 2.65 6.85
CA PHE A 161 0.99 2.54 8.09
C PHE A 161 2.48 2.46 7.80
N LEU A 162 3.27 2.55 8.85
CA LEU A 162 4.68 2.23 8.88
C LEU A 162 4.86 1.11 9.89
N TRP A 163 5.46 0.02 9.46
CA TRP A 163 6.08 -0.93 10.37
C TRP A 163 7.44 -0.40 10.76
N ASP A 164 7.70 -0.25 12.04
CA ASP A 164 9.00 0.19 12.56
C ASP A 164 9.33 -0.56 13.86
N PRO A 165 10.22 -1.56 13.80
CA PRO A 165 10.58 -2.37 14.97
C PRO A 165 11.38 -1.59 16.02
N SER A 166 11.90 -0.40 15.69
CA SER A 166 12.59 0.45 16.66
C SER A 166 11.63 1.25 17.55
N ARG A 167 10.36 1.39 17.15
CA ARG A 167 9.32 2.07 17.93
C ARG A 167 8.86 1.21 19.09
N ASN A 168 9.55 1.35 20.21
CA ASN A 168 9.22 0.58 21.42
C ASN A 168 8.22 1.26 22.35
N ARG A 169 7.86 2.54 22.15
CA ARG A 169 7.10 3.31 23.17
C ARG A 169 6.27 4.47 22.57
N GLN A 170 4.98 4.21 22.34
CA GLN A 170 3.87 5.20 22.19
C GLN A 170 3.81 6.04 20.89
N PRO A 171 2.59 6.50 20.49
CA PRO A 171 1.27 6.19 21.04
C PRO A 171 0.75 4.82 20.57
N ARG A 172 -0.05 4.16 21.41
CA ARG A 172 -0.66 2.86 21.08
C ARG A 172 -1.98 3.10 20.37
N HIS A 173 -2.03 2.84 19.07
CA HIS A 173 -3.27 2.84 18.34
C HIS A 173 -4.18 1.69 18.79
N PHE A 174 -5.49 1.86 18.65
CA PHE A 174 -6.44 0.80 18.93
C PHE A 174 -7.58 0.79 17.91
N LEU A 175 -8.12 -0.40 17.66
CA LEU A 175 -9.42 -0.56 17.01
C LEU A 175 -10.47 -0.76 18.10
N ARG A 176 -11.70 -0.30 17.84
CA ARG A 176 -12.83 -0.58 18.71
C ARG A 176 -13.72 -1.65 18.11
N SER A 177 -14.27 -2.53 18.94
CA SER A 177 -15.27 -3.51 18.51
C SER A 177 -16.52 -2.80 17.95
N SER A 178 -17.28 -3.50 17.11
CA SER A 178 -18.47 -2.92 16.45
C SER A 178 -19.55 -2.45 17.44
N ASN A 179 -19.66 -3.11 18.60
CA ASN A 179 -20.55 -2.74 19.70
C ASN A 179 -19.95 -1.70 20.66
N SER A 180 -18.72 -1.24 20.42
CA SER A 180 -17.99 -0.30 21.28
C SER A 180 -17.61 -0.77 22.69
N ASP A 181 -17.76 -2.06 22.98
CA ASP A 181 -17.52 -2.63 24.30
C ASP A 181 -16.05 -3.00 24.56
N GLU A 182 -15.22 -3.11 23.51
CA GLU A 182 -13.82 -3.54 23.63
C GLU A 182 -12.89 -2.68 22.77
N ASN A 183 -11.74 -2.29 23.35
CA ASN A 183 -10.65 -1.66 22.62
C ASN A 183 -9.54 -2.70 22.37
N TRP A 184 -9.30 -3.03 21.10
CA TRP A 184 -8.22 -3.90 20.66
C TRP A 184 -6.96 -3.08 20.39
N ILE A 185 -5.99 -3.16 21.29
CA ILE A 185 -4.70 -2.49 21.14
C ILE A 185 -3.94 -3.07 19.95
N ILE A 186 -3.47 -2.19 19.06
CA ILE A 186 -2.59 -2.52 17.94
C ILE A 186 -1.13 -2.45 18.40
N ASP A 187 -0.29 -3.30 17.79
CA ASP A 187 1.14 -3.32 18.07
C ASP A 187 1.76 -1.95 17.77
N ALA A 188 2.54 -1.40 18.70
CA ALA A 188 3.09 -0.04 18.60
C ALA A 188 4.09 0.14 17.44
N ARG A 189 4.62 -0.96 16.92
CA ARG A 189 5.47 -0.97 15.71
C ARG A 189 4.66 -0.68 14.45
N ILE A 190 3.34 -0.92 14.46
CA ILE A 190 2.42 -0.45 13.41
C ILE A 190 1.95 0.95 13.79
N SER A 191 2.63 1.93 13.22
CA SER A 191 2.32 3.35 13.41
C SER A 191 1.67 3.92 12.16
N SER A 192 0.87 4.97 12.30
CA SER A 192 0.36 5.65 11.12
C SER A 192 1.53 6.36 10.45
N ALA A 193 1.80 6.01 9.20
CA ALA A 193 2.84 6.68 8.41
C ALA A 193 2.42 8.11 8.03
N LEU A 194 1.11 8.37 8.07
CA LEU A 194 0.45 9.58 7.61
C LEU A 194 -0.65 9.98 8.58
N ASP A 195 -1.04 11.26 8.57
CA ASP A 195 -2.25 11.72 9.23
C ASP A 195 -3.49 11.34 8.39
N GLY A 196 -3.72 10.03 8.28
CA GLY A 196 -4.81 9.48 7.50
C GLY A 196 -6.18 9.75 8.15
N PRO A 197 -7.25 9.88 7.36
CA PRO A 197 -8.60 10.13 7.87
C PRO A 197 -9.12 9.01 8.80
N TRP A 198 -8.53 7.81 8.73
CA TRP A 198 -8.87 6.68 9.59
C TRP A 198 -8.28 6.77 11.00
N LEU A 199 -7.37 7.71 11.29
CA LEU A 199 -6.78 7.82 12.62
C LEU A 199 -7.33 9.06 13.35
N ASP A 200 -7.97 8.82 14.49
CA ASP A 200 -8.31 9.87 15.43
C ASP A 200 -7.06 10.26 16.23
N GLN A 201 -6.46 11.40 15.89
CA GLN A 201 -5.19 11.86 16.47
C GLN A 201 -5.29 12.20 17.97
N ASN A 202 -6.50 12.50 18.46
CA ASN A 202 -6.70 12.85 19.87
C ASN A 202 -6.73 11.59 20.75
N THR A 203 -7.33 10.52 20.24
CA THR A 203 -7.55 9.28 21.01
C THR A 203 -6.58 8.17 20.64
N GLY A 204 -6.01 8.18 19.43
CA GLY A 204 -5.28 7.06 18.85
C GLY A 204 -6.20 5.97 18.27
N GLN A 205 -7.51 6.23 18.15
CA GLN A 205 -8.45 5.27 17.59
C GLN A 205 -8.30 5.16 16.06
N ILE A 206 -8.13 3.94 15.57
CA ILE A 206 -8.29 3.61 14.15
C ILE A 206 -9.78 3.37 13.87
N LYS A 207 -10.31 3.99 12.82
CA LYS A 207 -11.72 3.99 12.40
C LYS A 207 -11.85 3.41 10.99
N PRO A 208 -12.11 2.09 10.85
CA PRO A 208 -12.29 1.40 9.56
C PRO A 208 -13.26 2.05 8.58
N GLU A 209 -14.31 2.68 9.10
CA GLU A 209 -15.32 3.39 8.33
C GLU A 209 -14.76 4.63 7.60
N LEU A 210 -13.63 5.17 8.03
CA LEU A 210 -12.93 6.30 7.42
C LEU A 210 -11.70 5.89 6.60
N ALA A 211 -11.52 4.58 6.33
CA ALA A 211 -10.48 4.12 5.42
C ALA A 211 -10.70 4.68 4.01
N MET A 212 -9.61 4.92 3.28
CA MET A 212 -9.69 5.54 1.95
C MET A 212 -10.23 4.55 0.93
N THR A 213 -11.12 5.01 0.07
CA THR A 213 -11.85 4.16 -0.90
C THR A 213 -11.28 4.29 -2.31
N LEU A 214 -10.98 3.15 -2.93
CA LEU A 214 -10.70 2.96 -4.35
C LEU A 214 -12.00 2.91 -5.16
N ASP A 215 -12.67 4.05 -5.28
CA ASP A 215 -13.88 4.20 -6.08
C ASP A 215 -13.68 5.28 -7.15
N CYS A 216 -13.56 4.83 -8.39
CA CYS A 216 -13.34 5.65 -9.58
C CYS A 216 -14.64 5.91 -10.37
N PHE A 217 -15.80 5.54 -9.83
CA PHE A 217 -17.06 5.47 -10.58
C PHE A 217 -18.16 6.34 -10.00
N ALA A 218 -18.26 6.44 -8.67
CA ALA A 218 -19.27 7.26 -8.04
C ALA A 218 -18.99 8.75 -8.30
N ASN A 219 -19.99 9.44 -8.84
CA ASN A 219 -19.96 10.88 -9.05
C ASN A 219 -20.89 11.60 -8.07
N GLU A 220 -20.59 12.86 -7.82
CA GLU A 220 -21.42 13.81 -7.11
C GLU A 220 -21.43 15.16 -7.84
N VAL A 221 -22.41 16.00 -7.51
CA VAL A 221 -22.51 17.35 -8.07
C VAL A 221 -22.04 18.36 -7.02
N VAL A 222 -20.93 19.04 -7.29
CA VAL A 222 -20.38 20.09 -6.43
C VAL A 222 -20.36 21.39 -7.23
N ASN A 223 -21.05 22.43 -6.73
CA ASN A 223 -21.16 23.73 -7.41
C ASN A 223 -21.64 23.65 -8.87
N GLY A 224 -22.51 22.67 -9.19
CA GLY A 224 -23.03 22.46 -10.54
C GLY A 224 -22.15 21.62 -11.46
N GLU A 225 -20.97 21.20 -11.02
CA GLU A 225 -20.06 20.33 -11.79
C GLU A 225 -20.13 18.88 -11.30
N VAL A 226 -20.11 17.94 -12.25
CA VAL A 226 -20.03 16.50 -11.95
C VAL A 226 -18.57 16.14 -11.66
N VAL A 227 -18.30 15.73 -10.42
CA VAL A 227 -16.96 15.34 -9.95
C VAL A 227 -16.99 13.93 -9.34
N LEU A 228 -15.83 13.27 -9.28
CA LEU A 228 -15.72 11.99 -8.58
C LEU A 228 -15.92 12.19 -7.07
N LYS A 229 -16.87 11.47 -6.49
CA LYS A 229 -17.23 11.54 -5.06
C LYS A 229 -16.04 11.25 -4.15
N ASN A 230 -15.22 10.28 -4.52
CA ASN A 230 -14.05 9.86 -3.74
C ASN A 230 -12.73 10.44 -4.27
N ARG A 231 -12.76 11.54 -5.04
CA ARG A 231 -11.55 12.14 -5.64
C ARG A 231 -10.45 12.43 -4.62
N ALA A 232 -10.81 12.92 -3.43
CA ALA A 232 -9.85 13.19 -2.36
C ALA A 232 -9.12 11.92 -1.89
N HIS A 233 -9.84 10.80 -1.75
CA HIS A 233 -9.24 9.50 -1.41
C HIS A 233 -8.29 9.03 -2.51
N LEU A 234 -8.72 9.09 -3.78
CA LEU A 234 -7.89 8.67 -4.92
C LEU A 234 -6.59 9.48 -5.01
N ASN A 235 -6.68 10.80 -4.85
CA ASN A 235 -5.51 11.67 -4.82
C ASN A 235 -4.60 11.37 -3.62
N ALA A 236 -5.16 11.12 -2.44
CA ALA A 236 -4.37 10.82 -1.24
C ALA A 236 -3.63 9.47 -1.37
N ILE A 237 -4.28 8.46 -1.95
CA ILE A 237 -3.66 7.15 -2.26
C ILE A 237 -2.48 7.36 -3.22
N GLU A 238 -2.70 8.06 -4.33
CA GLU A 238 -1.66 8.34 -5.32
C GLU A 238 -0.48 9.10 -4.72
N ASN A 239 -0.75 10.22 -4.03
CA ASN A 239 0.28 11.02 -3.37
C ASN A 239 1.07 10.21 -2.33
N THR A 240 0.41 9.28 -1.65
CA THR A 240 1.08 8.38 -0.71
C THR A 240 2.01 7.42 -1.42
N LEU A 241 1.58 6.79 -2.52
CA LEU A 241 2.42 5.86 -3.28
C LEU A 241 3.63 6.57 -3.89
N ILE A 242 3.44 7.79 -4.41
CA ILE A 242 4.51 8.66 -4.87
C ILE A 242 5.44 9.03 -3.70
N GLY A 243 4.88 9.41 -2.55
CA GLY A 243 5.65 9.72 -1.35
C GLY A 243 6.50 8.54 -0.87
N ILE A 244 5.94 7.33 -0.88
CA ILE A 244 6.66 6.09 -0.58
C ILE A 244 7.84 5.94 -1.52
N GLN A 245 7.65 6.10 -2.84
CA GLN A 245 8.73 5.99 -3.83
C GLN A 245 9.91 6.94 -3.52
N TYR A 246 9.64 8.15 -3.04
CA TYR A 246 10.65 9.17 -2.72
C TYR A 246 11.20 9.09 -1.29
N ASP A 247 10.68 8.24 -0.40
CA ASP A 247 11.08 8.23 1.01
C ASP A 247 12.44 7.56 1.23
N VAL A 248 13.52 8.28 0.98
CA VAL A 248 14.92 7.82 1.15
C VAL A 248 15.31 7.48 2.60
N ARG A 249 14.44 7.70 3.59
CA ARG A 249 14.75 7.54 5.02
C ARG A 249 14.68 6.08 5.49
N ILE A 250 14.02 5.20 4.76
CA ILE A 250 13.98 3.77 5.08
C ILE A 250 15.28 3.10 4.62
N GLN A 251 16.31 3.16 5.48
CA GLN A 251 17.61 2.52 5.28
C GLN A 251 17.66 1.11 5.90
N GLY A 252 18.49 0.22 5.35
CA GLY A 252 18.75 -1.13 5.89
C GLY A 252 18.75 -2.24 4.82
N LEU A 253 19.41 -3.36 5.13
CA LEU A 253 19.49 -4.55 4.27
C LEU A 253 18.41 -5.57 4.68
N ASN A 254 17.84 -6.31 3.71
CA ASN A 254 17.02 -7.47 4.03
C ASN A 254 17.90 -8.55 4.70
N PRO A 255 17.38 -9.36 5.65
CA PRO A 255 18.07 -10.56 6.10
C PRO A 255 18.47 -11.41 4.89
N ILE A 256 19.72 -11.86 4.87
CA ILE A 256 20.36 -12.53 3.72
C ILE A 256 19.66 -13.87 3.38
N HIS A 257 18.80 -14.37 4.27
CA HIS A 257 18.09 -15.63 4.13
C HIS A 257 16.63 -15.49 4.57
N PHE A 258 15.72 -15.82 3.65
CA PHE A 258 14.38 -16.32 3.93
C PHE A 258 14.22 -17.64 3.20
#